data_AF-A0A1W2ABL4-F1
#
_entry.id   AF-A0A1W2ABL4-F1
#
_cell.length_a   1.000
_cell.length_b   1.000
_cell.length_c   1.000
_cell.angle_alpha   90.00
_cell.angle_beta   90.00
_cell.angle_gamma   90.00
#
_symmetry.space_group_name_H-M   'P 1'
#
loop_
_entity.id
_entity.type
_entity.pdbx_description
1 polymer ?
#
loop_
_entity_poly.entity_id
_entity_poly.type
_entity_poly.pdbx_seq_one_letter_code
_entity_poly.pdbx_strand_id
1 'polypeptide(L)'
;MKTVHEVSRLTGVSIRTLQYYDSIGLLHPSEYTEAGYRLYDDTALETLQQILLFRELEFPLKEIRQIIESPDFDREKAIDQQIELLRLKKEHLENLMNLAREMKQGGTSGMDFKAFDKSKLEDYARRAKAEWGSTPEYREYEQKVEGRTDEQTGDLNRQMMQIFTEIGAERNGDPASEKVQGLVKKLQDFITEHFYTCSDQILSGLGQAYAAGGEMTENIDRAGGEGTGAFANKAIQLYCSAKSN
;
A
#
# COMPACT_ATOMS: atom_id res chain seq x y z
N MET A 1 -17.32 -27.09 16.75
CA MET A 1 -17.01 -25.95 17.63
C MET A 1 -15.83 -26.28 18.53
N LYS A 2 -14.88 -25.36 18.68
CA LYS A 2 -13.75 -25.44 19.61
C LYS A 2 -13.82 -24.27 20.60
N THR A 3 -13.52 -24.54 21.86
CA THR A 3 -13.38 -23.48 22.89
C THR A 3 -12.10 -22.67 22.66
N VAL A 4 -12.05 -21.45 23.21
CA VAL A 4 -10.84 -20.60 23.14
C VAL A 4 -9.57 -21.29 23.65
N HIS A 5 -9.68 -22.18 24.64
CA HIS A 5 -8.55 -22.95 25.16
C HIS A 5 -8.05 -23.99 24.14
N GLU A 6 -8.96 -24.68 23.48
CA GLU A 6 -8.63 -25.65 22.43
C GLU A 6 -8.02 -24.97 21.20
N VAL A 7 -8.57 -23.81 20.80
CA VAL A 7 -8.00 -23.00 19.70
C VAL A 7 -6.60 -22.51 20.05
N SER A 8 -6.39 -22.03 21.28
CA SER A 8 -5.08 -21.59 21.74
C SER A 8 -4.05 -22.71 21.72
N ARG A 9 -4.43 -23.91 22.20
CA ARG A 9 -3.57 -25.10 22.16
C ARG A 9 -3.26 -25.57 20.74
N LEU A 10 -4.24 -25.48 19.84
CA LEU A 10 -4.10 -25.92 18.44
C LEU A 10 -3.19 -25.00 17.63
N THR A 11 -3.33 -23.68 17.80
CA THR A 11 -2.69 -22.68 16.95
C THR A 11 -1.44 -22.06 17.56
N GLY A 12 -1.21 -22.25 18.87
CA GLY A 12 -0.15 -21.58 19.62
C GLY A 12 -0.46 -20.10 19.91
N VAL A 13 -1.58 -19.56 19.42
CA VAL A 13 -2.01 -18.19 19.70
C VAL A 13 -2.50 -18.10 21.14
N SER A 14 -2.02 -17.11 21.89
CA SER A 14 -2.44 -16.96 23.29
C SER A 14 -3.94 -16.63 23.39
N ILE A 15 -4.59 -17.11 24.45
CA ILE A 15 -6.00 -16.77 24.75
C ILE A 15 -6.21 -15.25 24.76
N ARG A 16 -5.26 -14.49 25.33
CA ARG A 16 -5.29 -13.02 25.36
C ARG A 16 -5.28 -12.42 23.95
N THR A 17 -4.52 -13.00 23.03
CA THR A 17 -4.47 -12.57 21.62
C THR A 17 -5.80 -12.86 20.92
N LEU A 18 -6.40 -14.04 21.13
CA LEU A 18 -7.71 -14.37 20.56
C LEU A 18 -8.81 -13.44 21.07
N GLN A 19 -8.81 -13.13 22.37
CA GLN A 19 -9.71 -12.15 22.97
C GLN A 19 -9.47 -10.74 22.42
N TYR A 20 -8.22 -10.38 22.18
CA TYR A 20 -7.88 -9.10 21.58
C TYR A 20 -8.40 -8.99 20.14
N TYR A 21 -8.23 -10.05 19.33
CA TYR A 21 -8.76 -10.09 17.96
C TYR A 21 -10.28 -9.93 17.92
N ASP A 22 -11.00 -10.56 18.84
CA ASP A 22 -12.44 -10.33 19.01
C ASP A 22 -12.75 -8.88 19.39
N SER A 23 -12.03 -8.32 20.37
CA SER A 23 -12.26 -6.94 20.83
C SER A 23 -12.04 -5.86 19.78
N ILE A 24 -11.17 -6.10 18.80
CA ILE A 24 -10.88 -5.17 17.70
C ILE A 24 -11.69 -5.47 16.43
N GLY A 25 -12.56 -6.48 16.47
CA GLY A 25 -13.37 -6.90 15.33
C GLY A 25 -12.61 -7.61 14.22
N LEU A 26 -11.45 -8.21 14.53
CA LEU A 26 -10.64 -8.92 13.54
C LEU A 26 -11.04 -10.40 13.41
N LEU A 27 -11.38 -11.05 14.53
CA LEU A 27 -11.85 -12.44 14.54
C LEU A 27 -12.90 -12.61 15.63
N HIS A 28 -14.14 -12.86 15.21
CA HIS A 28 -15.24 -13.09 16.14
C HIS A 28 -15.40 -14.58 16.47
N PRO A 29 -15.82 -14.90 17.72
CA PRO A 29 -16.33 -16.23 18.01
C PRO A 29 -17.61 -16.47 17.22
N SER A 30 -17.77 -17.69 16.72
CA SER A 30 -18.97 -18.12 16.00
C SER A 30 -20.18 -18.18 16.95
N GLU A 31 -19.95 -18.60 18.20
CA GLU A 31 -20.99 -18.69 19.23
C GLU A 31 -20.42 -18.46 20.64
N TYR A 32 -21.33 -18.35 21.61
CA TYR A 32 -21.02 -18.38 23.04
C TYR A 32 -21.74 -19.55 23.70
N THR A 33 -21.07 -20.23 24.63
CA THR A 33 -21.75 -21.21 25.51
C THR A 33 -22.74 -20.51 26.44
N GLU A 34 -23.63 -21.26 27.09
CA GLU A 34 -24.53 -20.74 28.12
C GLU A 34 -23.80 -20.01 29.27
N ALA A 35 -22.56 -20.43 29.58
CA ALA A 35 -21.70 -19.81 30.58
C ALA A 35 -20.88 -18.62 30.02
N GLY A 36 -21.09 -18.22 28.77
CA GLY A 36 -20.42 -17.07 28.12
C GLY A 36 -19.04 -17.37 27.54
N TYR A 37 -18.64 -18.64 27.39
CA TYR A 37 -17.36 -18.99 26.77
C TYR A 37 -17.41 -18.91 25.25
N ARG A 38 -16.37 -18.35 24.64
CA ARG A 38 -16.21 -18.24 23.18
C ARG A 38 -16.05 -19.61 22.51
N LEU A 39 -16.79 -19.83 21.43
CA LEU A 39 -16.73 -20.99 20.57
C LEU A 39 -16.38 -20.57 19.14
N TYR A 40 -15.52 -21.36 18.49
CA TYR A 40 -15.07 -21.13 17.11
C TYR A 40 -15.40 -22.37 16.26
N ASP A 41 -16.09 -22.17 15.15
CA ASP A 41 -16.28 -23.20 14.12
C ASP A 41 -15.06 -23.28 13.19
N ASP A 42 -15.14 -24.17 12.20
CA ASP A 42 -14.05 -24.36 11.25
C ASP A 42 -13.86 -23.13 10.36
N THR A 43 -14.92 -22.38 10.02
CA THR A 43 -14.83 -21.12 9.27
C THR A 43 -14.03 -20.06 10.02
N ALA A 44 -14.27 -19.88 11.33
CA ALA A 44 -13.49 -18.98 12.15
C ALA A 44 -12.03 -19.42 12.29
N LEU A 45 -11.76 -20.73 12.28
CA LEU A 45 -10.38 -21.26 12.26
C LEU A 45 -9.68 -21.00 10.93
N GLU A 46 -10.40 -21.09 9.81
CA GLU A 46 -9.87 -20.72 8.50
C GLU A 46 -9.54 -19.22 8.42
N THR A 47 -10.42 -18.35 8.93
CA THR A 47 -10.13 -16.91 9.05
C THR A 47 -8.92 -16.66 9.95
N LEU A 48 -8.82 -17.35 11.08
CA LEU A 48 -7.65 -17.27 11.95
C LEU A 48 -6.37 -17.67 11.22
N GLN A 49 -6.39 -18.74 10.41
CA GLN A 49 -5.23 -19.16 9.61
C GLN A 49 -4.79 -18.06 8.64
N GLN A 50 -5.73 -17.40 7.96
CA GLN A 50 -5.42 -16.28 7.06
C GLN A 50 -4.82 -15.08 7.80
N ILE A 51 -5.40 -14.71 8.95
CA ILE A 51 -4.88 -13.65 9.82
C ILE A 51 -3.43 -13.94 10.19
N LEU A 52 -3.14 -15.18 10.59
CA LEU A 52 -1.78 -15.58 10.98
C LEU A 52 -0.79 -15.49 9.82
N LEU A 53 -1.19 -15.87 8.60
CA LEU A 53 -0.35 -15.70 7.41
C LEU A 53 -0.02 -14.23 7.14
N PHE A 54 -1.01 -13.34 7.19
CA PHE A 54 -0.78 -11.90 7.06
C PHE A 54 0.15 -11.36 8.17
N ARG A 55 0.03 -11.89 9.40
CA ARG A 55 0.90 -11.53 10.52
C ARG A 55 2.36 -11.95 10.30
N GLU A 56 2.61 -13.12 9.71
CA GLU A 56 3.96 -13.57 9.32
C GLU A 56 4.57 -12.69 8.22
N LEU A 57 3.72 -12.10 7.39
CA LEU A 57 4.09 -11.09 6.38
C LEU A 57 4.20 -9.67 6.95
N GLU A 58 4.12 -9.52 8.27
CA GLU A 58 4.29 -8.25 9.01
C GLU A 58 3.19 -7.20 8.74
N PHE A 59 2.02 -7.64 8.29
CA PHE A 59 0.88 -6.74 8.09
C PHE A 59 0.33 -6.25 9.44
N PRO A 60 0.06 -4.94 9.60
CA PRO A 60 -0.63 -4.39 10.75
C PRO A 60 -2.05 -4.95 10.88
N LEU A 61 -2.50 -5.27 12.10
CA LEU A 61 -3.83 -5.84 12.37
C LEU A 61 -4.98 -5.02 11.77
N LYS A 62 -4.84 -3.68 11.74
CA LYS A 62 -5.82 -2.78 11.14
C LYS A 62 -5.97 -3.03 9.63
N GLU A 63 -4.86 -3.25 8.92
CA GLU A 63 -4.87 -3.52 7.49
C GLU A 63 -5.44 -4.91 7.20
N ILE A 64 -5.06 -5.91 8.01
CA ILE A 64 -5.60 -7.27 7.90
C ILE A 64 -7.14 -7.25 8.02
N ARG A 65 -7.65 -6.50 8.98
CA ARG A 65 -9.09 -6.32 9.16
C ARG A 65 -9.76 -5.73 7.92
N GLN A 66 -9.21 -4.64 7.38
CA GLN A 66 -9.74 -3.99 6.17
C GLN A 66 -9.76 -4.92 4.96
N ILE A 67 -8.73 -5.77 4.82
CA ILE A 67 -8.65 -6.74 3.72
C ILE A 67 -9.74 -7.81 3.87
N ILE A 68 -9.85 -8.42 5.04
CA ILE A 68 -10.79 -9.54 5.27
C ILE A 68 -12.26 -9.08 5.28
N GLU A 69 -12.54 -7.86 5.75
CA GLU A 69 -13.89 -7.28 5.76
C GLU A 69 -14.28 -6.70 4.39
N SER A 70 -13.38 -6.65 3.41
CA SER A 70 -13.67 -6.10 2.09
C SER A 70 -14.74 -6.95 1.37
N PRO A 71 -15.83 -6.35 0.85
CA PRO A 71 -16.86 -7.08 0.12
C PRO A 71 -16.33 -7.73 -1.17
N ASP A 72 -15.22 -7.21 -1.68
CA ASP A 72 -14.53 -7.67 -2.87
C ASP A 72 -13.36 -8.62 -2.55
N PHE A 73 -13.25 -9.11 -1.31
CA PHE A 73 -12.17 -10.00 -0.89
C PHE A 73 -12.24 -11.34 -1.62
N ASP A 74 -11.29 -11.56 -2.53
CA ASP A 74 -11.03 -12.85 -3.14
C ASP A 74 -9.99 -13.62 -2.32
N ARG A 75 -10.47 -14.65 -1.61
CA ARG A 75 -9.64 -15.49 -0.75
C ARG A 75 -8.55 -16.23 -1.53
N GLU A 76 -8.87 -16.81 -2.69
CA GLU A 76 -7.90 -17.62 -3.44
C GLU A 76 -6.78 -16.74 -3.95
N LYS A 77 -7.13 -15.59 -4.52
CA LYS A 77 -6.17 -14.59 -4.97
C LYS A 77 -5.31 -14.07 -3.81
N ALA A 78 -5.91 -13.83 -2.64
CA ALA A 78 -5.15 -13.40 -1.46
C ALA A 78 -4.14 -14.44 -0.99
N ILE A 79 -4.49 -15.72 -1.03
CA ILE A 79 -3.57 -16.81 -0.71
C ILE A 79 -2.42 -16.87 -1.73
N ASP A 80 -2.70 -16.77 -3.03
CA ASP A 80 -1.65 -16.77 -4.07
C ASP A 80 -0.64 -15.63 -3.87
N GLN A 81 -1.14 -14.44 -3.57
CA GLN A 81 -0.30 -13.27 -3.30
C GLN A 81 0.48 -13.39 -1.98
N GLN A 82 -0.10 -13.99 -0.95
CA GLN A 82 0.62 -14.33 0.28
C GLN A 82 1.73 -15.36 0.02
N ILE A 83 1.49 -16.37 -0.82
CA ILE A 83 2.50 -17.36 -1.23
C ILE A 83 3.68 -16.66 -1.92
N GLU A 84 3.39 -15.74 -2.84
CA GLU A 84 4.44 -15.01 -3.55
C GLU A 84 5.23 -14.06 -2.63
N LEU A 85 4.55 -13.37 -1.69
CA LEU A 85 5.22 -12.58 -0.65
C LEU A 85 6.14 -13.44 0.24
N LEU A 86 5.69 -14.64 0.62
CA LEU A 86 6.52 -15.59 1.37
C LEU A 86 7.73 -16.05 0.54
N ARG A 87 7.56 -16.26 -0.76
CA ARG A 87 8.66 -16.61 -1.68
C ARG A 87 9.70 -15.49 -1.75
N LEU A 88 9.27 -14.24 -1.90
CA LEU A 88 10.16 -13.07 -1.92
C LEU A 88 10.84 -12.87 -0.56
N LYS A 89 10.13 -13.07 0.55
CA LYS A 89 10.71 -13.02 1.91
C LYS A 89 11.77 -14.11 2.09
N LYS A 90 11.53 -15.32 1.59
CA LYS A 90 12.51 -16.41 1.57
C LYS A 90 13.76 -16.02 0.77
N GLU A 91 13.60 -15.50 -0.45
CA GLU A 91 14.72 -15.04 -1.29
C GLU A 91 15.57 -13.99 -0.56
N HIS A 92 14.92 -13.01 0.10
CA HIS A 92 15.61 -12.02 0.92
C HIS A 92 16.36 -12.63 2.11
N LEU A 93 15.75 -13.56 2.84
CA LEU A 93 16.40 -14.26 3.95
C LEU A 93 17.60 -15.10 3.49
N GLU A 94 17.50 -15.76 2.33
CA GLU A 94 18.61 -16.50 1.74
C GLU A 94 19.80 -15.59 1.39
N ASN A 95 19.52 -14.40 0.83
CA ASN A 95 20.55 -13.39 0.56
C ASN A 95 21.23 -12.90 1.84
N LEU A 96 20.47 -12.63 2.90
CA LEU A 96 21.01 -12.24 4.20
C LEU A 96 21.85 -13.36 4.84
N MET A 97 21.41 -14.62 4.73
CA MET A 97 22.18 -15.77 5.21
C MET A 97 23.51 -15.92 4.48
N ASN A 98 23.54 -15.69 3.16
CA ASN A 98 24.76 -15.72 2.37
C ASN A 98 25.72 -14.61 2.78
N LEU A 99 25.24 -13.37 2.93
CA LEU A 99 26.03 -12.26 3.45
C LEU A 99 26.64 -12.60 4.83
N ALA A 100 25.84 -13.14 5.76
CA ALA A 100 26.32 -13.53 7.08
C ALA A 100 27.40 -14.62 7.04
N ARG A 101 27.31 -15.56 6.08
CA ARG A 101 28.34 -16.59 5.86
C ARG A 101 29.64 -15.98 5.33
N GLU A 102 29.57 -15.03 4.40
CA GLU A 102 30.74 -14.32 3.87
C GLU A 102 31.45 -13.53 4.96
N MET A 103 30.70 -12.78 5.78
CA MET A 103 31.23 -12.05 6.93
C MET A 103 31.98 -12.98 7.90
N LYS A 104 31.42 -14.17 8.17
CA LYS A 104 32.04 -15.17 9.04
C LYS A 104 33.36 -15.71 8.48
N GLN A 105 33.51 -15.80 7.16
CA GLN A 105 34.70 -16.35 6.50
C GLN A 105 35.85 -15.33 6.33
N GLY A 106 35.70 -14.11 6.86
CA GLY A 106 36.72 -13.06 6.76
C GLY A 106 36.79 -12.42 5.38
N GLY A 107 35.79 -12.63 4.52
CA GLY A 107 35.69 -11.99 3.22
C GLY A 107 35.34 -10.51 3.39
N THR A 108 36.27 -9.62 3.02
CA THR A 108 35.99 -8.21 2.72
C THR A 108 35.40 -8.09 1.31
N SER A 109 34.33 -8.84 1.01
CA SER A 109 33.50 -8.57 -0.17
C SER A 109 32.84 -7.22 0.08
N GLY A 110 33.39 -6.18 -0.55
CA GLY A 110 33.26 -4.80 -0.11
C GLY A 110 31.81 -4.36 0.08
N MET A 111 31.43 -4.08 1.34
CA MET A 111 30.27 -3.26 1.74
C MET A 111 29.05 -3.32 0.78
N ASP A 112 28.69 -4.50 0.28
CA ASP A 112 27.56 -4.65 -0.64
C ASP A 112 26.29 -4.82 0.20
N PHE A 113 25.61 -3.70 0.42
CA PHE A 113 24.38 -3.65 1.20
C PHE A 113 23.15 -4.08 0.40
N LYS A 114 23.29 -4.50 -0.86
CA LYS A 114 22.14 -4.95 -1.69
C LYS A 114 21.40 -6.13 -1.09
N ALA A 115 22.04 -6.98 -0.30
CA ALA A 115 21.36 -8.07 0.39
C ALA A 115 20.28 -7.57 1.40
N PHE A 116 20.38 -6.32 1.86
CA PHE A 116 19.37 -5.66 2.69
C PHE A 116 18.26 -4.97 1.90
N ASP A 117 18.36 -4.91 0.57
CA ASP A 117 17.34 -4.30 -0.27
C ASP A 117 16.03 -5.09 -0.17
N LYS A 118 14.97 -4.38 0.24
CA LYS A 118 13.61 -4.89 0.37
C LYS A 118 12.66 -4.29 -0.65
N SER A 119 13.14 -3.43 -1.57
CA SER A 119 12.32 -2.73 -2.57
C SER A 119 11.34 -3.66 -3.29
N LYS A 120 11.85 -4.78 -3.84
CA LYS A 120 11.05 -5.81 -4.52
C LYS A 120 9.93 -6.40 -3.64
N LEU A 121 10.21 -6.62 -2.35
CA LEU A 121 9.26 -7.16 -1.38
C LEU A 121 8.21 -6.09 -1.01
N GLU A 122 8.65 -4.87 -0.75
CA GLU A 122 7.79 -3.72 -0.40
C GLU A 122 6.88 -3.32 -1.56
N ASP A 123 7.40 -3.32 -2.78
CA ASP A 123 6.63 -3.00 -3.99
C ASP A 123 5.61 -4.08 -4.32
N TYR A 124 5.97 -5.36 -4.16
CA TYR A 124 4.99 -6.44 -4.32
C TYR A 124 3.91 -6.36 -3.24
N ALA A 125 4.29 -6.15 -1.96
CA ALA A 125 3.33 -6.02 -0.87
C ALA A 125 2.38 -4.84 -1.09
N ARG A 126 2.88 -3.71 -1.61
CA ARG A 126 2.07 -2.53 -1.95
C ARG A 126 1.05 -2.83 -3.04
N ARG A 127 1.47 -3.52 -4.11
CA ARG A 127 0.58 -3.92 -5.22
C ARG A 127 -0.47 -4.94 -4.78
N ALA A 128 -0.05 -5.96 -4.04
CA ALA A 128 -0.96 -6.95 -3.46
C ALA A 128 -1.99 -6.30 -2.52
N LYS A 129 -1.56 -5.34 -1.69
CA LYS A 129 -2.46 -4.52 -0.85
C LYS A 129 -3.47 -3.73 -1.67
N ALA A 130 -3.03 -3.11 -2.77
CA ALA A 130 -3.92 -2.35 -3.64
C ALA A 130 -4.98 -3.25 -4.30
N GLU A 131 -4.59 -4.48 -4.68
CA GLU A 131 -5.50 -5.51 -5.19
C GLU A 131 -6.51 -6.01 -4.15
N TRP A 132 -6.08 -6.21 -2.89
CA TRP A 132 -6.94 -6.61 -1.78
C TRP A 132 -7.91 -5.52 -1.33
N GLY A 133 -7.53 -4.26 -1.54
CA GLY A 133 -8.31 -3.08 -1.17
C GLY A 133 -9.37 -2.67 -2.17
N SER A 134 -9.52 -3.36 -3.32
CA SER A 134 -10.52 -3.18 -4.40
C SER A 134 -11.24 -1.82 -4.38
N THR A 135 -10.49 -0.72 -4.46
CA THR A 135 -11.15 0.54 -4.74
C THR A 135 -11.50 0.54 -6.22
N PRO A 136 -12.67 1.08 -6.62
CA PRO A 136 -13.03 1.18 -8.04
C PRO A 136 -11.92 1.78 -8.92
N GLU A 137 -11.13 2.69 -8.35
CA GLU A 137 -10.01 3.36 -9.00
C GLU A 137 -8.84 2.43 -9.29
N TYR A 138 -8.57 1.44 -8.44
CA TYR A 138 -7.51 0.46 -8.71
C TYR A 138 -7.91 -0.50 -9.83
N ARG A 139 -9.19 -0.93 -9.88
CA ARG A 139 -9.71 -1.74 -11.00
C ARG A 139 -9.65 -0.97 -12.32
N GLU A 140 -10.01 0.32 -12.28
CA GLU A 140 -9.90 1.19 -13.44
C GLU A 140 -8.45 1.37 -13.89
N TYR A 141 -7.52 1.50 -12.95
CA TYR A 141 -6.08 1.52 -13.22
C TYR A 141 -5.63 0.26 -13.96
N GLU A 142 -5.93 -0.92 -13.44
CA GLU A 142 -5.55 -2.18 -14.08
C GLU A 142 -6.08 -2.27 -15.51
N GLN A 143 -7.35 -1.93 -15.74
CA GLN A 143 -7.95 -1.91 -17.08
C GLN A 143 -7.26 -0.91 -18.02
N LYS A 144 -6.92 0.28 -17.52
CA LYS A 144 -6.30 1.32 -18.32
C LYS A 144 -4.84 1.02 -18.67
N VAL A 145 -4.11 0.33 -17.79
CA VAL A 145 -2.70 -0.03 -18.01
C VAL A 145 -2.51 -1.37 -18.72
N GLU A 146 -3.56 -2.19 -18.80
CA GLU A 146 -3.55 -3.45 -19.52
C GLU A 146 -3.14 -3.24 -21.00
N GLY A 147 -2.10 -3.96 -21.44
CA GLY A 147 -1.60 -3.89 -22.81
C GLY A 147 -0.73 -2.67 -23.14
N ARG A 148 -0.39 -1.81 -22.17
CA ARG A 148 0.58 -0.72 -22.39
C ARG A 148 1.98 -1.26 -22.59
N THR A 149 2.72 -0.68 -23.52
CA THR A 149 4.15 -0.93 -23.68
C THR A 149 4.97 -0.08 -22.71
N ASP A 150 6.22 -0.48 -22.48
CA ASP A 150 7.17 0.31 -21.69
C ASP A 150 7.38 1.71 -22.30
N GLU A 151 7.35 1.82 -23.64
CA GLU A 151 7.49 3.09 -24.35
C GLU A 151 6.29 4.02 -24.08
N GLN A 152 5.07 3.49 -24.15
CA GLN A 152 3.85 4.25 -23.82
C GLN A 152 3.83 4.68 -22.36
N THR A 153 4.24 3.80 -21.45
CA THR A 153 4.35 4.11 -20.02
C THR A 153 5.38 5.21 -19.77
N GLY A 154 6.55 5.12 -20.42
CA GLY A 154 7.58 6.14 -20.36
C GLY A 154 7.12 7.49 -20.90
N ASP A 155 6.31 7.51 -21.96
CA ASP A 155 5.76 8.74 -22.52
C ASP A 155 4.74 9.42 -21.59
N LEU A 156 3.81 8.65 -21.02
CA LEU A 156 2.85 9.17 -20.05
C LEU A 156 3.55 9.73 -18.80
N ASN A 157 4.62 9.07 -18.33
CA ASN A 157 5.42 9.58 -17.22
C ASN A 157 6.10 10.92 -17.56
N ARG A 158 6.64 11.07 -18.79
CA ARG A 158 7.21 12.35 -19.25
C ARG A 158 6.13 13.44 -19.32
N GLN A 159 4.95 13.13 -19.85
CA GLN A 159 3.84 14.07 -19.92
C GLN A 159 3.37 14.51 -18.52
N MET A 160 3.27 13.58 -17.56
CA MET A 160 2.95 13.89 -16.17
C MET A 160 4.02 14.80 -15.54
N MET A 161 5.30 14.49 -15.73
CA MET A 161 6.40 15.32 -15.23
C MET A 161 6.42 16.71 -15.87
N GLN A 162 6.02 16.85 -17.12
CA GLN A 162 5.88 18.15 -17.78
C GLN A 162 4.84 19.05 -17.07
N ILE A 163 3.75 18.47 -16.56
CA ILE A 163 2.77 19.23 -15.76
C ILE A 163 3.41 19.72 -14.46
N PHE A 164 4.23 18.90 -13.79
CA PHE A 164 4.97 19.34 -12.60
C PHE A 164 6.03 20.40 -12.93
N THR A 165 6.66 20.35 -14.10
CA THR A 165 7.54 21.42 -14.59
C THR A 165 6.78 22.74 -14.72
N GLU A 166 5.57 22.72 -15.29
CA GLU A 166 4.71 23.90 -15.41
C GLU A 166 4.27 24.44 -14.04
N ILE A 167 3.90 23.56 -13.10
CA ILE A 167 3.57 23.95 -11.71
C ILE A 167 4.78 24.55 -11.02
N GLY A 168 5.95 23.92 -11.17
CA GLY A 168 7.21 24.36 -10.59
C GLY A 168 7.66 25.73 -11.09
N ALA A 169 7.35 26.10 -12.34
CA ALA A 169 7.62 27.43 -12.87
C ALA A 169 6.88 28.55 -12.11
N GLU A 170 5.72 28.24 -11.53
CA GLU A 170 4.87 29.18 -10.78
C GLU A 170 5.10 29.12 -9.26
N ARG A 171 6.07 28.32 -8.77
CA ARG A 171 6.24 28.00 -7.34
C ARG A 171 6.51 29.20 -6.42
N ASN A 172 6.96 30.32 -6.98
CA ASN A 172 7.20 31.56 -6.24
C ASN A 172 5.98 32.51 -6.23
N GLY A 173 4.90 32.13 -6.92
CA GLY A 173 3.67 32.89 -7.03
C GLY A 173 2.59 32.46 -6.03
N ASP A 174 1.36 32.89 -6.28
CA ASP A 174 0.21 32.53 -5.46
C ASP A 174 -0.33 31.14 -5.87
N PRO A 175 -0.35 30.13 -4.97
CA PRO A 175 -0.92 28.82 -5.25
C PRO A 175 -2.43 28.86 -5.52
N ALA A 176 -3.15 29.92 -5.13
CA ALA A 176 -4.57 30.11 -5.41
C ALA A 176 -4.84 30.79 -6.77
N SER A 177 -3.80 31.22 -7.49
CA SER A 177 -3.99 31.92 -8.77
C SER A 177 -4.70 31.05 -9.81
N GLU A 178 -5.51 31.68 -10.68
CA GLU A 178 -6.24 30.97 -11.74
C GLU A 178 -5.33 30.09 -12.60
N LYS A 179 -4.10 30.56 -12.87
CA LYS A 179 -3.10 29.82 -13.62
C LYS A 179 -2.68 28.53 -12.91
N VAL A 180 -2.33 28.61 -11.62
CA VAL A 180 -1.91 27.43 -10.84
C VAL A 180 -3.07 26.47 -10.63
N GLN A 181 -4.27 26.99 -10.34
CA GLN A 181 -5.47 26.17 -10.19
C GLN A 181 -5.86 25.47 -11.50
N GLY A 182 -5.64 26.12 -12.65
CA GLY A 182 -5.77 25.50 -13.97
C GLY A 182 -4.78 24.35 -14.20
N LEU A 183 -3.54 24.47 -13.72
CA LEU A 183 -2.54 23.40 -13.77
C LEU A 183 -2.88 22.22 -12.84
N VAL A 184 -3.44 22.51 -11.65
CA VAL A 184 -3.96 21.45 -10.76
C VAL A 184 -5.10 20.69 -11.40
N LYS A 185 -6.04 21.40 -12.08
CA LYS A 185 -7.09 20.74 -12.85
C LYS A 185 -6.50 19.88 -13.97
N LYS A 186 -5.52 20.40 -14.73
CA LYS A 186 -4.84 19.66 -15.79
C LYS A 186 -4.19 18.38 -15.25
N LEU A 187 -3.57 18.43 -14.07
CA LEU A 187 -3.02 17.26 -13.39
C LEU A 187 -4.11 16.23 -13.04
N GLN A 188 -5.22 16.69 -12.44
CA GLN A 188 -6.35 15.82 -12.09
C GLN A 188 -6.98 15.14 -13.32
N ASP A 189 -7.19 15.91 -14.39
CA ASP A 189 -7.75 15.41 -15.65
C ASP A 189 -6.80 14.37 -16.27
N PHE A 190 -5.50 14.65 -16.30
CA PHE A 190 -4.49 13.73 -16.83
C PHE A 190 -4.46 12.40 -16.06
N ILE A 191 -4.52 12.45 -14.73
CA ILE A 191 -4.56 11.24 -13.90
C ILE A 191 -5.85 10.46 -14.16
N THR A 192 -6.97 11.18 -14.25
CA THR A 192 -8.29 10.61 -14.56
C THR A 192 -8.30 9.91 -15.91
N GLU A 193 -7.73 10.53 -16.94
CA GLU A 193 -7.72 9.98 -18.29
C GLU A 193 -6.83 8.73 -18.39
N HIS A 194 -5.62 8.79 -17.84
CA HIS A 194 -4.58 7.80 -18.13
C HIS A 194 -4.29 6.81 -17.00
N PHE A 195 -4.79 7.00 -15.78
CA PHE A 195 -4.54 6.06 -14.70
C PHE A 195 -5.85 5.59 -14.09
N TYR A 196 -6.59 6.47 -13.41
CA TYR A 196 -7.83 6.10 -12.74
C TYR A 196 -8.59 7.38 -12.37
N THR A 197 -9.89 7.29 -12.15
CA THR A 197 -10.72 8.44 -11.78
C THR A 197 -10.15 9.14 -10.54
N CYS A 198 -9.57 10.32 -10.75
CA CYS A 198 -8.92 11.09 -9.69
C CYS A 198 -9.93 12.05 -9.06
N SER A 199 -10.70 11.55 -8.09
CA SER A 199 -11.60 12.39 -7.30
C SER A 199 -10.85 13.47 -6.52
N ASP A 200 -11.54 14.54 -6.09
CA ASP A 200 -10.89 15.60 -5.30
C ASP A 200 -10.28 15.06 -3.98
N GLN A 201 -10.90 14.03 -3.38
CA GLN A 201 -10.35 13.36 -2.20
C GLN A 201 -9.03 12.64 -2.51
N ILE A 202 -8.97 11.92 -3.63
CA ILE A 202 -7.76 11.23 -4.09
C ILE A 202 -6.67 12.24 -4.45
N LEU A 203 -7.03 13.29 -5.17
CA LEU A 203 -6.12 14.37 -5.54
C LEU A 203 -5.51 15.03 -4.30
N SER A 204 -6.32 15.34 -3.28
CA SER A 204 -5.83 15.86 -1.99
C SER A 204 -4.82 14.91 -1.32
N GLY A 205 -5.08 13.60 -1.33
CA GLY A 205 -4.15 12.59 -0.82
C GLY A 205 -2.83 12.53 -1.61
N LEU A 206 -2.90 12.59 -2.94
CA LEU A 206 -1.72 12.65 -3.81
C LEU A 206 -0.90 13.91 -3.54
N GLY A 207 -1.55 15.06 -3.35
CA GLY A 207 -0.89 16.30 -2.96
C GLY A 207 -0.05 16.14 -1.70
N GLN A 208 -0.60 15.49 -0.66
CA GLN A 208 0.15 15.23 0.57
C GLN A 208 1.36 14.32 0.31
N ALA A 209 1.21 13.30 -0.52
CA ALA A 209 2.30 12.39 -0.90
C ALA A 209 3.43 13.11 -1.66
N TYR A 210 3.11 14.07 -2.53
CA TYR A 210 4.10 14.88 -3.25
C TYR A 210 4.96 15.77 -2.35
N ALA A 211 4.50 16.04 -1.12
CA ALA A 211 5.21 16.85 -0.14
C ALA A 211 5.82 16.02 1.02
N ALA A 212 5.59 14.71 1.04
CA ALA A 212 5.97 13.84 2.16
C ALA A 212 7.46 13.44 2.16
N GLY A 213 8.23 13.81 1.12
CA GLY A 213 9.61 13.38 0.92
C GLY A 213 9.74 12.05 0.16
N GLY A 214 10.97 11.59 -0.02
CA GLY A 214 11.28 10.36 -0.76
C GLY A 214 11.28 10.53 -2.29
N GLU A 215 11.41 9.40 -3.00
CA GLU A 215 11.71 9.36 -4.44
C GLU A 215 10.69 10.14 -5.31
N MET A 216 9.40 10.06 -4.99
CA MET A 216 8.36 10.81 -5.73
C MET A 216 8.55 12.33 -5.58
N THR A 217 8.78 12.81 -4.36
CA THR A 217 9.03 14.23 -4.09
C THR A 217 10.31 14.69 -4.79
N GLU A 218 11.38 13.90 -4.70
CA GLU A 218 12.65 14.19 -5.38
C GLU A 218 12.51 14.24 -6.90
N ASN A 219 11.72 13.35 -7.50
CA ASN A 219 11.47 13.35 -8.93
C ASN A 219 10.66 14.58 -9.38
N ILE A 220 9.64 14.97 -8.60
CA ILE A 220 8.85 16.19 -8.85
C ILE A 220 9.73 17.44 -8.73
N ASP A 221 10.53 17.53 -7.67
CA ASP A 221 11.44 18.65 -7.45
C ASP A 221 12.57 18.70 -8.49
N ARG A 222 13.03 17.55 -8.98
CA ARG A 222 13.98 17.49 -10.11
C ARG A 222 13.39 18.04 -11.40
N ALA A 223 12.09 17.81 -11.63
CA ALA A 223 11.39 18.29 -12.83
C ALA A 223 11.02 19.79 -12.74
N GLY A 224 10.39 20.22 -11.62
CA GLY A 224 9.86 21.58 -11.45
C GLY A 224 10.76 22.55 -10.68
N GLY A 225 11.85 22.06 -10.09
CA GLY A 225 12.70 22.81 -9.16
C GLY A 225 12.39 22.49 -7.70
N GLU A 226 13.38 22.69 -6.82
CA GLU A 226 13.27 22.42 -5.39
C GLU A 226 12.04 23.12 -4.77
N GLY A 227 11.27 22.36 -3.97
CA GLY A 227 10.05 22.84 -3.32
C GLY A 227 8.79 22.75 -4.19
N THR A 228 8.87 22.21 -5.41
CA THR A 228 7.70 22.03 -6.29
C THR A 228 6.68 21.07 -5.68
N GLY A 229 7.11 19.97 -5.08
CA GLY A 229 6.20 19.02 -4.43
C GLY A 229 5.39 19.66 -3.29
N ALA A 230 6.05 20.47 -2.46
CA ALA A 230 5.40 21.23 -1.38
C ALA A 230 4.42 22.30 -1.92
N PHE A 231 4.81 23.01 -2.98
CA PHE A 231 3.95 23.99 -3.62
C PHE A 231 2.73 23.35 -4.30
N ALA A 232 2.93 22.26 -5.03
CA ALA A 232 1.87 21.49 -5.67
C ALA A 232 0.84 20.99 -4.64
N ASN A 233 1.29 20.46 -3.51
CA ASN A 233 0.39 20.09 -2.41
C ASN A 233 -0.49 21.26 -1.98
N LYS A 234 0.12 22.42 -1.71
CA LYS A 234 -0.62 23.60 -1.24
C LYS A 234 -1.67 24.06 -2.25
N ALA A 235 -1.32 24.08 -3.54
CA ALA A 235 -2.25 24.40 -4.63
C ALA A 235 -3.41 23.39 -4.72
N ILE A 236 -3.12 22.10 -4.60
CA ILE A 236 -4.10 21.02 -4.59
C ILE A 236 -5.09 21.14 -3.42
N GLN A 237 -4.61 21.43 -2.21
CA GLN A 237 -5.50 21.58 -1.04
C GLN A 237 -6.48 22.75 -1.23
N LEU A 238 -6.03 23.86 -1.81
CA LEU A 238 -6.88 25.00 -2.14
C LEU A 238 -7.91 24.65 -3.23
N TYR A 239 -7.48 23.93 -4.27
CA TYR A 239 -8.36 23.50 -5.36
C TYR A 239 -9.50 22.59 -4.86
N CYS A 240 -9.17 21.60 -4.03
CA CYS A 240 -10.17 20.64 -3.51
C CYS A 240 -11.13 21.28 -2.50
N SER A 241 -10.63 22.21 -1.67
CA SER A 241 -11.47 22.93 -0.70
C SER A 241 -12.42 23.93 -1.35
N ALA A 242 -12.03 24.56 -2.46
CA ALA A 242 -12.87 25.51 -3.19
C ALA A 242 -14.09 24.87 -3.88
N LYS A 243 -14.00 23.59 -4.28
CA LYS A 243 -15.10 22.83 -4.90
C LYS A 243 -16.06 22.18 -3.91
N SER A 244 -15.68 22.11 -2.63
CA SER A 244 -16.50 21.52 -1.57
C SER A 244 -17.49 22.52 -0.95
N ASN A 245 -17.48 23.79 -1.42
CA ASN A 245 -18.42 24.86 -1.09
C ASN A 245 -19.33 25.17 -2.28
#